data_AF-A0A1B8FJV2-F1
#
_entry.id   AF-A0A1B8FJV2-F1
#
_cell.length_a   1.000
_cell.length_b   1.000
_cell.length_c   1.000
_cell.angle_alpha   90.00
_cell.angle_beta   90.00
_cell.angle_gamma   90.00
#
_symmetry.space_group_name_H-M   'P 1'
#
loop_
_entity.id
_entity.type
_entity.pdbx_description
1 polymer ?
#
loop_
_entity_poly.entity_id
_entity_poly.type
_entity_poly.pdbx_seq_one_letter_code
_entity_poly.pdbx_strand_id
1 'polypeptide(L)'
;MEASTMDEKKMSVPGDKTSIDGRSANSPVEGSIESRDLDKAYLYLNHQSEAAETVDLKALRRKIDWWIVPIMFACYTLQFIDKVVINYAAVMGITKDLGLVGNNFSNVASAFFIAYLIAEVPNGYFLQKVPVAKWLAANVFLWGVATACTAGAFNYHSLLVARIFLGIFEASIAPCLMLISSQWYTKSEQAPRFSLWYCGLGVGQIIGGIVSFGFQHVEHSSLKGWQLMFIVLGVITSLVGVATYFILPDTPMKAKFLTEAEKVALLKHVSVNQTGIENHHFKLTHILEALMDVQIWLMVILTVLISVSSGVITSYSSTLISTFGFSKPHSALLNMPGGIVSIVSTLVVGFGVRHTSNRWAWIVACCVPGILGGGLMSFAPNTNRAALLAGIYLVNAIVATLVVIYQWTVANCAGHTKRVVASALIAGSFSIGNIIGPQTFQAKDAPEFRPAKIIVLSTQAAGAAVAVVLFGYYVWANKRKDKKEAAAGLSEGRDTEADAWNNKTDKENKTFRYVY
;
A
#
# COMPACT_ATOMS: atom_id res chain seq x y z
N MET A 1 -49.89 -62.57 -20.89
CA MET A 1 -51.35 -62.66 -20.68
C MET A 1 -51.80 -61.26 -20.34
N GLU A 2 -52.21 -60.51 -21.37
CA GLU A 2 -53.62 -60.24 -21.69
C GLU A 2 -54.16 -59.10 -20.81
N ALA A 3 -54.30 -57.89 -21.36
CA ALA A 3 -55.49 -57.39 -22.07
C ALA A 3 -56.60 -57.04 -21.06
N SER A 4 -56.80 -55.74 -20.80
CA SER A 4 -57.86 -54.88 -21.38
C SER A 4 -59.26 -55.24 -20.87
N THR A 5 -60.00 -54.30 -20.25
CA THR A 5 -61.06 -53.45 -20.84
C THR A 5 -61.89 -52.96 -19.62
N MET A 6 -62.57 -51.81 -19.53
CA MET A 6 -63.60 -51.17 -20.38
C MET A 6 -63.87 -49.79 -19.69
N ASP A 7 -63.80 -48.63 -20.34
CA ASP A 7 -64.84 -47.94 -21.16
C ASP A 7 -66.12 -47.48 -20.42
N GLU A 8 -66.34 -46.16 -20.31
CA GLU A 8 -67.43 -45.39 -20.96
C GLU A 8 -67.57 -43.92 -20.42
N LYS A 9 -67.33 -42.93 -21.29
CA LYS A 9 -68.26 -41.89 -21.86
C LYS A 9 -68.63 -40.71 -20.95
N LYS A 10 -68.08 -39.52 -21.22
CA LYS A 10 -68.52 -38.42 -22.14
C LYS A 10 -69.58 -37.47 -21.56
N MET A 11 -69.20 -36.20 -21.38
CA MET A 11 -70.04 -35.04 -21.72
C MET A 11 -69.14 -33.84 -22.09
N SER A 12 -69.61 -33.00 -23.02
CA SER A 12 -68.82 -32.17 -23.95
C SER A 12 -69.17 -30.66 -23.90
N VAL A 13 -68.13 -29.79 -23.90
CA VAL A 13 -67.90 -28.53 -24.71
C VAL A 13 -68.90 -27.35 -24.53
N PRO A 14 -68.60 -26.02 -24.76
CA PRO A 14 -67.48 -25.31 -25.44
C PRO A 14 -66.76 -24.27 -24.54
N GLY A 15 -65.63 -23.63 -24.85
CA GLY A 15 -65.03 -23.24 -26.12
C GLY A 15 -65.12 -21.71 -26.27
N ASP A 16 -64.03 -20.98 -25.99
CA ASP A 16 -63.75 -19.74 -26.71
C ASP A 16 -62.24 -19.55 -26.90
N LYS A 17 -61.86 -19.26 -28.14
CA LYS A 17 -60.51 -19.05 -28.64
C LYS A 17 -60.45 -17.62 -29.15
N THR A 18 -59.49 -16.85 -28.68
CA THR A 18 -58.87 -15.81 -29.52
C THR A 18 -57.36 -15.86 -29.34
N SER A 19 -56.72 -16.45 -30.34
CA SER A 19 -55.30 -16.36 -30.66
C SER A 19 -55.17 -15.63 -32.00
N ILE A 20 -54.11 -14.85 -32.18
CA ILE A 20 -53.39 -14.44 -33.42
C ILE A 20 -52.62 -13.17 -32.98
N ASP A 21 -51.33 -12.95 -33.17
CA ASP A 21 -50.18 -13.62 -33.78
C ASP A 21 -48.95 -12.96 -33.09
N GLY A 22 -47.84 -13.62 -32.78
CA GLY A 22 -46.99 -14.26 -33.77
C GLY A 22 -45.76 -13.38 -34.06
N ARG A 23 -44.71 -13.49 -33.24
CA ARG A 23 -43.31 -13.45 -33.70
C ARG A 23 -42.39 -14.17 -32.71
N SER A 24 -42.19 -15.44 -33.02
CA SER A 24 -41.11 -16.29 -32.55
C SER A 24 -39.74 -15.70 -32.92
N ALA A 25 -38.77 -15.81 -32.01
CA ALA A 25 -37.45 -16.36 -32.33
C ALA A 25 -36.71 -16.80 -31.05
N ASN A 26 -36.75 -18.11 -30.79
CA ASN A 26 -35.71 -18.97 -30.20
C ASN A 26 -34.83 -18.46 -29.02
N SER A 27 -35.05 -19.10 -27.86
CA SER A 27 -34.06 -19.52 -26.85
C SER A 27 -32.92 -20.38 -27.47
N PRO A 28 -31.80 -20.78 -26.79
CA PRO A 28 -31.55 -20.82 -25.33
C PRO A 28 -30.12 -20.37 -24.89
N VAL A 29 -29.96 -19.84 -23.68
CA VAL A 29 -28.68 -19.95 -22.95
C VAL A 29 -28.97 -20.32 -21.50
N GLU A 30 -29.49 -21.54 -21.30
CA GLU A 30 -29.13 -22.33 -20.13
C GLU A 30 -27.73 -22.89 -20.39
N GLY A 31 -26.73 -22.03 -20.20
CA GLY A 31 -25.36 -22.46 -20.01
C GLY A 31 -25.20 -22.76 -18.53
N SER A 32 -25.00 -24.03 -18.19
CA SER A 32 -24.64 -24.51 -16.86
C SER A 32 -23.42 -23.75 -16.34
N ILE A 33 -23.65 -22.68 -15.56
CA ILE A 33 -22.64 -22.13 -14.68
C ILE A 33 -22.49 -23.16 -13.56
N GLU A 34 -21.32 -23.79 -13.48
CA GLU A 34 -21.00 -24.69 -12.38
C GLU A 34 -21.34 -24.01 -11.05
N SER A 35 -22.21 -24.66 -10.28
CA SER A 35 -22.82 -24.21 -9.02
C SER A 35 -21.82 -24.07 -7.86
N ARG A 36 -20.52 -23.95 -8.15
CA ARG A 36 -19.43 -23.75 -7.18
C ARG A 36 -18.99 -22.30 -7.02
N ASP A 37 -19.27 -21.45 -8.02
CA ASP A 37 -18.84 -20.04 -8.05
C ASP A 37 -19.97 -19.03 -7.82
N LEU A 38 -21.17 -19.51 -7.47
CA LEU A 38 -22.20 -18.64 -6.90
C LEU A 38 -21.72 -18.17 -5.53
N ASP A 39 -21.25 -16.92 -5.53
CA ASP A 39 -20.64 -16.21 -4.42
C ASP A 39 -21.47 -16.45 -3.14
N LYS A 40 -20.85 -16.98 -2.08
CA LYS A 40 -21.55 -17.31 -0.82
C LYS A 40 -22.29 -16.10 -0.25
N ALA A 41 -21.85 -14.89 -0.60
CA ALA A 41 -22.51 -13.63 -0.29
C ALA A 41 -23.86 -13.47 -1.03
N TYR A 42 -23.98 -13.90 -2.29
CA TYR A 42 -25.21 -13.83 -3.08
C TYR A 42 -26.29 -14.80 -2.55
N LEU A 43 -25.90 -16.03 -2.19
CA LEU A 43 -26.81 -17.00 -1.55
C LEU A 43 -27.27 -16.52 -0.16
N TYR A 44 -26.41 -15.82 0.58
CA TYR A 44 -26.74 -15.24 1.88
C TYR A 44 -27.68 -14.01 1.75
N LEU A 45 -27.47 -13.16 0.75
CA LEU A 45 -28.29 -11.97 0.46
C LEU A 45 -29.74 -12.34 0.09
N ASN A 46 -29.96 -13.41 -0.67
CA ASN A 46 -31.31 -13.84 -1.08
C ASN A 46 -32.16 -14.43 0.05
N HIS A 47 -31.55 -14.90 1.15
CA HIS A 47 -32.29 -15.49 2.27
C HIS A 47 -32.72 -14.48 3.35
N GLN A 48 -32.21 -13.24 3.36
CA GLN A 48 -32.43 -12.28 4.46
C GLN A 48 -32.72 -10.83 4.02
N SER A 49 -33.16 -10.62 2.77
CA SER A 49 -33.33 -9.30 2.16
C SER A 49 -34.21 -8.31 2.96
N GLU A 50 -35.20 -8.80 3.72
CA GLU A 50 -36.13 -7.95 4.48
C GLU A 50 -35.54 -7.38 5.80
N ALA A 51 -34.49 -7.99 6.38
CA ALA A 51 -33.93 -7.52 7.65
C ALA A 51 -32.92 -6.36 7.52
N ALA A 52 -32.42 -6.11 6.30
CA ALA A 52 -31.33 -5.15 6.05
C ALA A 52 -31.77 -3.68 6.00
N GLU A 53 -33.07 -3.39 5.82
CA GLU A 53 -33.56 -2.02 5.64
C GLU A 53 -33.55 -1.15 6.91
N THR A 54 -33.37 -1.75 8.09
CA THR A 54 -33.44 -1.04 9.39
C THR A 54 -32.09 -0.73 10.03
N VAL A 55 -30.97 -1.13 9.41
CA VAL A 55 -29.63 -0.99 10.00
C VAL A 55 -29.02 0.37 9.68
N ASP A 56 -28.64 1.14 10.71
CA ASP A 56 -27.88 2.38 10.53
C ASP A 56 -26.44 2.07 10.07
N LEU A 57 -26.18 2.31 8.78
CA LEU A 57 -24.88 2.14 8.15
C LEU A 57 -23.77 2.99 8.79
N LYS A 58 -24.08 4.16 9.37
CA LYS A 58 -23.07 5.01 10.03
C LYS A 58 -22.62 4.40 11.34
N ALA A 59 -23.56 3.93 12.15
CA ALA A 59 -23.27 3.22 13.40
C ALA A 59 -22.50 1.92 13.14
N LEU A 60 -22.92 1.15 12.14
CA LEU A 60 -22.23 -0.05 11.68
C LEU A 60 -20.79 0.24 11.25
N ARG A 61 -20.58 1.30 10.44
CA ARG A 61 -19.25 1.69 10.00
C ARG A 61 -18.36 2.10 11.17
N ARG A 62 -18.87 2.88 12.13
CA ARG A 62 -18.12 3.26 13.33
C ARG A 62 -17.73 2.01 14.13
N LYS A 63 -18.63 1.03 14.25
CA LYS A 63 -18.35 -0.25 14.91
C LYS A 63 -17.21 -0.99 14.22
N ILE A 64 -17.23 -1.09 12.89
CA ILE A 64 -16.17 -1.72 12.09
C ILE A 64 -14.84 -0.96 12.23
N ASP A 65 -14.90 0.38 12.13
CA ASP A 65 -13.73 1.26 12.26
C ASP A 65 -13.00 0.99 13.58
N TRP A 66 -13.73 0.86 14.71
CA TRP A 66 -13.15 0.59 16.04
C TRP A 66 -12.50 -0.79 16.19
N TRP A 67 -12.90 -1.78 15.40
CA TRP A 67 -12.34 -3.14 15.48
C TRP A 67 -11.17 -3.35 14.53
N ILE A 68 -11.25 -2.83 13.32
CA ILE A 68 -10.30 -3.15 12.25
C ILE A 68 -9.19 -2.12 12.15
N VAL A 69 -9.54 -0.82 12.17
CA VAL A 69 -8.57 0.25 11.89
C VAL A 69 -7.46 0.32 12.95
N PRO A 70 -7.71 0.17 14.26
CA PRO A 70 -6.63 0.16 15.25
C PRO A 70 -5.60 -0.95 15.04
N ILE A 71 -6.02 -2.14 14.62
CA ILE A 71 -5.11 -3.26 14.35
C ILE A 71 -4.27 -2.96 13.11
N MET A 72 -4.93 -2.50 12.04
CA MET A 72 -4.23 -2.09 10.82
C MET A 72 -3.20 -0.99 11.11
N PHE A 73 -3.59 0.00 11.92
CA PHE A 73 -2.72 1.09 12.37
C PHE A 73 -1.55 0.56 13.20
N ALA A 74 -1.80 -0.34 14.15
CA ALA A 74 -0.76 -0.94 15.00
C ALA A 74 0.24 -1.75 14.17
N CYS A 75 -0.24 -2.63 13.27
CA CYS A 75 0.61 -3.42 12.38
C CYS A 75 1.49 -2.50 11.50
N TYR A 76 0.92 -1.46 10.90
CA TYR A 76 1.68 -0.54 10.04
C TYR A 76 2.66 0.34 10.82
N THR A 77 2.31 0.71 12.06
CA THR A 77 3.20 1.44 12.97
C THR A 77 4.41 0.59 13.36
N LEU A 78 4.18 -0.67 13.75
CA LEU A 78 5.24 -1.60 14.12
C LEU A 78 6.13 -1.94 12.93
N GLN A 79 5.54 -2.11 11.74
CA GLN A 79 6.29 -2.29 10.49
C GLN A 79 7.35 -1.18 10.33
N PHE A 80 6.96 0.07 10.53
CA PHE A 80 7.90 1.18 10.37
C PHE A 80 8.95 1.23 11.47
N ILE A 81 8.55 0.96 12.72
CA ILE A 81 9.49 0.88 13.84
C ILE A 81 10.58 -0.16 13.56
N ASP A 82 10.20 -1.34 13.08
CA ASP A 82 11.12 -2.46 12.82
C ASP A 82 12.05 -2.20 11.61
N LYS A 83 11.63 -1.35 10.66
CA LYS A 83 12.53 -0.82 9.60
C LYS A 83 13.56 0.15 10.17
N VAL A 84 13.11 1.13 10.96
CA VAL A 84 13.93 2.23 11.47
C VAL A 84 14.80 1.84 12.67
N VAL A 85 14.50 0.75 13.37
CA VAL A 85 15.26 0.30 14.55
C VAL A 85 16.77 0.12 14.24
N ILE A 86 17.15 -0.21 13.00
CA ILE A 86 18.56 -0.33 12.60
C ILE A 86 19.30 1.00 12.67
N ASN A 87 18.62 2.09 12.31
CA ASN A 87 19.14 3.44 12.33
C ASN A 87 19.37 3.90 13.79
N TYR A 88 18.48 3.53 14.70
CA TYR A 88 18.71 3.75 16.12
C TYR A 88 19.85 2.89 16.67
N ALA A 89 19.89 1.60 16.31
CA ALA A 89 20.96 0.69 16.74
C ALA A 89 22.35 1.12 16.23
N ALA A 90 22.42 1.75 15.05
CA ALA A 90 23.65 2.37 14.51
C ALA A 90 24.26 3.38 15.50
N VAL A 91 23.41 4.24 16.06
CA VAL A 91 23.81 5.25 17.05
C VAL A 91 24.20 4.59 18.38
N MET A 92 23.54 3.50 18.77
CA MET A 92 23.86 2.73 19.98
C MET A 92 25.18 1.93 19.89
N GLY A 93 25.73 1.71 18.69
CA GLY A 93 27.04 1.07 18.51
C GLY A 93 27.03 -0.32 17.87
N ILE A 94 25.92 -0.75 17.26
CA ILE A 94 25.81 -2.05 16.56
C ILE A 94 26.95 -2.26 15.54
N THR A 95 27.41 -1.19 14.88
CA THR A 95 28.52 -1.24 13.91
C THR A 95 29.85 -1.64 14.54
N LYS A 96 30.14 -1.13 15.73
CA LYS A 96 31.37 -1.48 16.48
C LYS A 96 31.25 -2.88 17.07
N ASP A 97 30.08 -3.21 17.60
CA ASP A 97 29.83 -4.48 18.30
C ASP A 97 29.91 -5.71 17.39
N LEU A 98 29.45 -5.60 16.14
CA LEU A 98 29.49 -6.69 15.16
C LEU A 98 30.70 -6.61 14.20
N GLY A 99 31.61 -5.66 14.40
CA GLY A 99 32.76 -5.46 13.52
C GLY A 99 32.38 -5.13 12.07
N LEU A 100 31.36 -4.29 11.87
CA LEU A 100 30.91 -3.91 10.53
C LEU A 100 31.92 -2.94 9.89
N VAL A 101 32.66 -3.42 8.89
CA VAL A 101 33.67 -2.64 8.16
C VAL A 101 33.09 -2.06 6.87
N GLY A 102 33.47 -0.83 6.52
CA GLY A 102 33.11 -0.21 5.25
C GLY A 102 31.60 -0.08 5.06
N ASN A 103 31.10 -0.58 3.92
CA ASN A 103 29.70 -0.49 3.53
C ASN A 103 28.82 -1.65 4.04
N ASN A 104 29.32 -2.46 4.98
CA ASN A 104 28.57 -3.59 5.52
C ASN A 104 27.22 -3.15 6.13
N PHE A 105 27.16 -1.99 6.79
CA PHE A 105 25.90 -1.47 7.32
C PHE A 105 24.90 -1.13 6.19
N SER A 106 25.36 -0.47 5.12
CA SER A 106 24.55 -0.16 3.94
C SER A 106 24.04 -1.43 3.26
N ASN A 107 24.89 -2.46 3.15
CA ASN A 107 24.52 -3.75 2.55
C ASN A 107 23.44 -4.48 3.36
N VAL A 108 23.52 -4.45 4.69
CA VAL A 108 22.50 -5.01 5.59
C VAL A 108 21.16 -4.29 5.42
N ALA A 109 21.17 -2.96 5.30
CA ALA A 109 19.97 -2.17 5.04
C ALA A 109 19.36 -2.46 3.66
N SER A 110 20.20 -2.57 2.62
CA SER A 110 19.75 -2.92 1.26
C SER A 110 19.22 -4.35 1.15
N ALA A 111 19.84 -5.31 1.84
CA ALA A 111 19.46 -6.72 1.79
C ALA A 111 18.02 -6.96 2.28
N PHE A 112 17.57 -6.19 3.27
CA PHE A 112 16.17 -6.19 3.71
C PHE A 112 15.22 -5.87 2.55
N PHE A 113 15.48 -4.78 1.79
CA PHE A 113 14.62 -4.39 0.68
C PHE A 113 14.74 -5.31 -0.55
N ILE A 114 15.90 -5.95 -0.76
CA ILE A 114 16.06 -7.00 -1.78
C ILE A 114 15.17 -8.20 -1.44
N ALA A 115 15.23 -8.67 -0.20
CA ALA A 115 14.40 -9.77 0.28
C ALA A 115 12.90 -9.42 0.23
N TYR A 116 12.55 -8.19 0.60
CA TYR A 116 11.19 -7.64 0.50
C TYR A 116 10.68 -7.69 -0.96
N LEU A 117 11.46 -7.19 -1.92
CA LEU A 117 11.11 -7.17 -3.34
C LEU A 117 10.88 -8.58 -3.89
N ILE A 118 11.77 -9.52 -3.56
CA ILE A 118 11.66 -10.91 -4.03
C ILE A 118 10.43 -11.58 -3.40
N ALA A 119 10.18 -11.34 -2.12
CA ALA A 119 9.06 -11.94 -1.40
C ALA A 119 7.69 -11.34 -1.76
N GLU A 120 7.64 -10.15 -2.34
CA GLU A 120 6.39 -9.50 -2.78
C GLU A 120 5.67 -10.34 -3.87
N VAL A 121 6.43 -10.90 -4.82
CA VAL A 121 5.90 -11.73 -5.91
C VAL A 121 5.17 -12.99 -5.42
N PRO A 122 5.79 -13.89 -4.62
CA PRO A 122 5.11 -15.06 -4.09
C PRO A 122 3.99 -14.69 -3.12
N ASN A 123 4.13 -13.60 -2.34
CA ASN A 123 3.06 -13.14 -1.46
C ASN A 123 1.78 -12.79 -2.24
N GLY A 124 1.90 -12.17 -3.42
CA GLY A 124 0.75 -11.91 -4.29
C GLY A 124 0.00 -13.18 -4.70
N TYR A 125 0.71 -14.29 -4.92
CA TYR A 125 0.12 -15.60 -5.21
C TYR A 125 -0.54 -16.24 -3.98
N PHE A 126 0.13 -16.21 -2.83
CA PHE A 126 -0.42 -16.78 -1.59
C PHE A 126 -1.71 -16.07 -1.17
N LEU A 127 -1.78 -14.75 -1.31
CA LEU A 127 -2.94 -13.94 -0.95
C LEU A 127 -4.24 -14.32 -1.68
N GLN A 128 -4.15 -14.98 -2.84
CA GLN A 128 -5.32 -15.49 -3.56
C GLN A 128 -5.79 -16.85 -3.02
N LYS A 129 -4.93 -17.59 -2.32
CA LYS A 129 -5.18 -18.97 -1.88
C LYS A 129 -5.45 -19.10 -0.39
N VAL A 130 -4.93 -18.18 0.43
CA VAL A 130 -5.02 -18.26 1.88
C VAL A 130 -5.91 -17.16 2.46
N PRO A 131 -6.52 -17.39 3.64
CA PRO A 131 -7.27 -16.34 4.32
C PRO A 131 -6.35 -15.15 4.67
N VAL A 132 -6.68 -13.97 4.16
CA VAL A 132 -5.82 -12.77 4.22
C VAL A 132 -5.50 -12.36 5.66
N ALA A 133 -6.47 -12.39 6.57
CA ALA A 133 -6.26 -11.98 7.96
C ALA A 133 -5.29 -12.93 8.70
N LYS A 134 -5.44 -14.24 8.53
CA LYS A 134 -4.51 -15.23 9.12
C LYS A 134 -3.13 -15.18 8.50
N TRP A 135 -3.04 -14.95 7.19
CA TRP A 135 -1.75 -14.76 6.52
C TRP A 135 -1.02 -13.53 7.06
N LEU A 136 -1.73 -12.41 7.19
CA LEU A 136 -1.20 -11.20 7.82
C LEU A 136 -0.70 -11.51 9.24
N ALA A 137 -1.52 -12.15 10.07
CA ALA A 137 -1.17 -12.45 11.46
C ALA A 137 0.08 -13.36 11.57
N ALA A 138 0.17 -14.40 10.73
CA ALA A 138 1.33 -15.28 10.68
C ALA A 138 2.61 -14.53 10.28
N ASN A 139 2.52 -13.66 9.26
CA ASN A 139 3.65 -12.85 8.83
C ASN A 139 4.07 -11.82 9.88
N VAL A 140 3.13 -11.14 10.54
CA VAL A 140 3.43 -10.20 11.64
C VAL A 140 4.12 -10.92 12.80
N PHE A 141 3.64 -12.11 13.16
CA PHE A 141 4.28 -12.92 14.20
C PHE A 141 5.71 -13.32 13.82
N LEU A 142 5.91 -13.86 12.61
CA LEU A 142 7.21 -14.33 12.13
C LEU A 142 8.20 -13.19 11.92
N TRP A 143 7.76 -12.01 11.44
CA TRP A 143 8.63 -10.84 11.35
C TRP A 143 9.02 -10.36 12.76
N GLY A 144 8.10 -10.34 13.73
CA GLY A 144 8.41 -9.98 15.12
C GLY A 144 9.47 -10.91 15.72
N VAL A 145 9.36 -12.21 15.46
CA VAL A 145 10.37 -13.21 15.86
C VAL A 145 11.71 -12.92 15.18
N ALA A 146 11.73 -12.67 13.86
CA ALA A 146 12.96 -12.34 13.13
C ALA A 146 13.63 -11.06 13.67
N THR A 147 12.82 -10.07 14.08
CA THR A 147 13.27 -8.83 14.71
C THR A 147 13.91 -9.12 16.06
N ALA A 148 13.27 -9.92 16.92
CA ALA A 148 13.84 -10.34 18.20
C ALA A 148 15.14 -11.15 18.01
N CYS A 149 15.19 -12.06 17.03
CA CYS A 149 16.37 -12.84 16.69
C CYS A 149 17.56 -11.97 16.25
N THR A 150 17.33 -10.75 15.75
CA THR A 150 18.40 -9.82 15.39
C THR A 150 19.28 -9.45 16.59
N ALA A 151 18.75 -9.50 17.81
CA ALA A 151 19.53 -9.29 19.03
C ALA A 151 20.63 -10.35 19.25
N GLY A 152 20.43 -11.56 18.73
CA GLY A 152 21.40 -12.66 18.76
C GLY A 152 22.49 -12.57 17.69
N ALA A 153 22.52 -11.50 16.89
CA ALA A 153 23.53 -11.35 15.85
C ALA A 153 24.92 -11.05 16.45
N PHE A 154 25.94 -11.77 15.98
CA PHE A 154 27.33 -11.71 16.46
C PHE A 154 28.34 -11.32 15.37
N ASN A 155 27.95 -11.41 14.10
CA ASN A 155 28.74 -10.92 12.97
C ASN A 155 27.87 -10.34 11.83
N TYR A 156 28.51 -9.76 10.81
CA TYR A 156 27.85 -9.26 9.59
C TYR A 156 26.87 -10.27 8.97
N HIS A 157 27.26 -11.54 8.83
CA HIS A 157 26.45 -12.57 8.18
C HIS A 157 25.18 -12.88 8.98
N SER A 158 25.28 -13.00 10.30
CA SER A 158 24.12 -13.24 11.18
C SER A 158 23.12 -12.07 11.13
N LEU A 159 23.61 -10.83 11.09
CA LEU A 159 22.78 -9.64 10.93
C LEU A 159 22.13 -9.59 9.55
N LEU A 160 22.86 -9.95 8.49
CA LEU A 160 22.36 -10.03 7.12
C LEU A 160 21.22 -11.06 7.00
N VAL A 161 21.40 -12.25 7.56
CA VAL A 161 20.38 -13.31 7.55
C VAL A 161 19.12 -12.86 8.29
N ALA A 162 19.27 -12.26 9.47
CA ALA A 162 18.13 -11.74 10.22
C ALA A 162 17.34 -10.69 9.41
N ARG A 163 18.03 -9.82 8.66
CA ARG A 163 17.39 -8.83 7.76
C ARG A 163 16.66 -9.45 6.58
N ILE A 164 17.21 -10.50 5.99
CA ILE A 164 16.58 -11.20 4.87
C ILE A 164 15.26 -11.82 5.34
N PHE A 165 15.25 -12.51 6.49
CA PHE A 165 14.02 -13.08 7.05
C PHE A 165 12.99 -12.00 7.39
N LEU A 166 13.44 -10.89 8.00
CA LEU A 166 12.57 -9.75 8.28
C LEU A 166 11.92 -9.22 6.98
N GLY A 167 12.71 -9.05 5.91
CA GLY A 167 12.21 -8.61 4.60
C GLY A 167 11.20 -9.57 3.97
N ILE A 168 11.41 -10.89 4.09
CA ILE A 168 10.51 -11.91 3.54
C ILE A 168 9.13 -11.83 4.18
N PHE A 169 9.07 -11.78 5.51
CA PHE A 169 7.79 -11.77 6.23
C PHE A 169 7.07 -10.42 6.10
N GLU A 170 7.82 -9.32 6.09
CA GLU A 170 7.25 -7.98 6.03
C GLU A 170 6.63 -7.63 4.66
N ALA A 171 7.06 -8.29 3.58
CA ALA A 171 6.57 -8.03 2.21
C ALA A 171 5.05 -8.21 2.02
N SER A 172 4.40 -8.98 2.91
CA SER A 172 2.98 -9.29 2.81
C SER A 172 2.05 -8.21 3.37
N ILE A 173 2.54 -7.31 4.23
CA ILE A 173 1.67 -6.45 5.05
C ILE A 173 0.87 -5.44 4.22
N ALA A 174 1.52 -4.72 3.31
CA ALA A 174 0.87 -3.71 2.48
C ALA A 174 -0.28 -4.29 1.63
N PRO A 175 -0.08 -5.37 0.85
CA PRO A 175 -1.18 -5.96 0.08
C PRO A 175 -2.23 -6.62 0.98
N CYS A 176 -1.87 -7.20 2.13
CA CYS A 176 -2.85 -7.70 3.10
C CYS A 176 -3.79 -6.59 3.57
N LEU A 177 -3.23 -5.46 4.03
CA LEU A 177 -4.01 -4.33 4.56
C LEU A 177 -4.92 -3.71 3.49
N MET A 178 -4.46 -3.66 2.24
CA MET A 178 -5.28 -3.20 1.11
C MET A 178 -6.46 -4.15 0.83
N LEU A 179 -6.23 -5.47 0.81
CA LEU A 179 -7.28 -6.47 0.60
C LEU A 179 -8.29 -6.50 1.77
N ILE A 180 -7.82 -6.39 3.01
CA ILE A 180 -8.71 -6.25 4.16
C ILE A 180 -9.55 -4.97 4.00
N SER A 181 -8.93 -3.84 3.65
CA SER A 181 -9.70 -2.60 3.43
C SER A 181 -10.79 -2.74 2.37
N SER A 182 -10.52 -3.49 1.30
CA SER A 182 -11.50 -3.66 0.21
C SER A 182 -12.67 -4.56 0.56
N GLN A 183 -12.50 -5.49 1.50
CA GLN A 183 -13.57 -6.38 1.99
C GLN A 183 -14.55 -5.69 2.94
N TRP A 184 -14.10 -4.65 3.65
CA TRP A 184 -14.89 -4.01 4.73
C TRP A 184 -15.41 -2.62 4.37
N TYR A 185 -14.84 -1.96 3.37
CA TYR A 185 -15.18 -0.57 3.03
C TYR A 185 -15.43 -0.37 1.54
N THR A 186 -16.30 0.58 1.21
CA THR A 186 -16.49 1.03 -0.17
C THR A 186 -15.28 1.84 -0.67
N LYS A 187 -15.07 1.93 -1.99
CA LYS A 187 -13.92 2.66 -2.60
C LYS A 187 -13.75 4.09 -2.06
N SER A 188 -14.85 4.81 -1.85
CA SER A 188 -14.85 6.18 -1.31
C SER A 188 -14.48 6.23 0.17
N GLU A 189 -14.76 5.16 0.92
CA GLU A 189 -14.49 5.03 2.35
C GLU A 189 -13.09 4.51 2.65
N GLN A 190 -12.48 3.74 1.72
CA GLN A 190 -11.12 3.20 1.85
C GLN A 190 -10.06 4.30 1.95
N ALA A 191 -10.15 5.36 1.13
CA ALA A 191 -9.14 6.43 1.08
C ALA A 191 -8.85 7.10 2.44
N PRO A 192 -9.84 7.58 3.22
CA PRO A 192 -9.56 8.17 4.53
C PRO A 192 -9.03 7.16 5.56
N ARG A 193 -9.43 5.88 5.49
CA ARG A 193 -8.87 4.84 6.39
C ARG A 193 -7.43 4.53 6.02
N PHE A 194 -7.13 4.48 4.71
CA PHE A 194 -5.78 4.38 4.18
C PHE A 194 -4.89 5.46 4.78
N SER A 195 -5.29 6.73 4.66
CA SER A 195 -4.52 7.83 5.26
C SER A 195 -4.33 7.67 6.77
N LEU A 196 -5.35 7.19 7.49
CA LEU A 196 -5.27 7.02 8.95
C LEU A 196 -4.26 5.96 9.37
N TRP A 197 -4.32 4.74 8.83
CA TRP A 197 -3.32 3.71 9.16
C TRP A 197 -1.95 4.02 8.58
N TYR A 198 -1.88 4.74 7.45
CA TYR A 198 -0.61 5.18 6.87
C TYR A 198 0.11 6.23 7.73
N CYS A 199 -0.62 7.02 8.54
CA CYS A 199 -0.01 7.88 9.56
C CYS A 199 0.79 7.10 10.62
N GLY A 200 0.62 5.78 10.69
CA GLY A 200 1.43 4.88 11.51
C GLY A 200 2.94 5.00 11.23
N LEU A 201 3.36 5.39 10.01
CA LEU A 201 4.77 5.66 9.70
C LEU A 201 5.34 6.75 10.62
N GLY A 202 4.65 7.89 10.70
CA GLY A 202 5.13 9.01 11.52
C GLY A 202 5.01 8.74 13.01
N VAL A 203 3.95 8.04 13.45
CA VAL A 203 3.82 7.60 14.85
C VAL A 203 4.93 6.60 15.22
N GLY A 204 5.26 5.69 14.31
CA GLY A 204 6.36 4.75 14.47
C GLY A 204 7.70 5.45 14.62
N GLN A 205 7.93 6.53 13.87
CA GLN A 205 9.14 7.35 14.02
C GLN A 205 9.24 8.03 15.40
N ILE A 206 8.12 8.53 15.92
CA ILE A 206 8.06 9.17 17.24
C ILE A 206 8.31 8.13 18.34
N ILE A 207 7.55 7.03 18.32
CA ILE A 207 7.68 5.95 19.31
C ILE A 207 9.09 5.34 19.26
N GLY A 208 9.60 5.06 18.06
CA GLY A 208 10.95 4.53 17.87
C GLY A 208 12.03 5.43 18.45
N GLY A 209 11.90 6.76 18.31
CA GLY A 209 12.81 7.74 18.92
C GLY A 209 12.80 7.69 20.46
N ILE A 210 11.61 7.62 21.06
CA ILE A 210 11.42 7.51 22.52
C ILE A 210 12.00 6.20 23.06
N VAL A 211 11.65 5.09 22.41
CA VAL A 211 12.12 3.75 22.77
C VAL A 211 13.65 3.68 22.67
N SER A 212 14.22 4.21 21.60
CA SER A 212 15.67 4.29 21.42
C SER A 212 16.36 5.12 22.51
N PHE A 213 15.78 6.25 22.91
CA PHE A 213 16.31 7.05 24.02
C PHE A 213 16.31 6.28 25.33
N GLY A 214 15.23 5.56 25.64
CA GLY A 214 15.12 4.75 26.85
C GLY A 214 16.20 3.65 26.91
N PHE A 215 16.35 2.89 25.83
CA PHE A 215 17.33 1.79 25.78
C PHE A 215 18.79 2.22 25.72
N GLN A 216 19.07 3.49 25.37
CA GLN A 216 20.43 4.04 25.43
C GLN A 216 20.94 4.30 26.85
N HIS A 217 20.06 4.38 27.85
CA HIS A 217 20.44 4.59 29.25
C HIS A 217 20.63 3.27 30.03
N VAL A 218 20.47 2.13 29.36
CA VAL A 218 20.64 0.82 29.99
C VAL A 218 22.12 0.46 29.98
N GLU A 219 22.82 0.75 31.08
CA GLU A 219 24.27 0.52 31.22
C GLU A 219 24.64 -0.77 32.01
N HIS A 220 23.68 -1.36 32.73
CA HIS A 220 23.93 -2.46 33.69
C HIS A 220 23.22 -3.79 33.38
N SER A 221 22.93 -4.07 32.11
CA SER A 221 22.41 -5.38 31.68
C SER A 221 23.49 -6.26 31.06
N SER A 222 23.33 -7.58 31.18
CA SER A 222 24.15 -8.57 30.45
C SER A 222 24.03 -8.44 28.93
N LEU A 223 22.95 -7.82 28.46
CA LEU A 223 22.66 -7.53 27.05
C LEU A 223 22.96 -6.05 26.75
N LYS A 224 23.45 -5.76 25.54
CA LYS A 224 23.69 -4.39 25.09
C LYS A 224 22.35 -3.69 24.83
N GLY A 225 22.30 -2.36 24.99
CA GLY A 225 21.05 -1.57 24.83
C GLY A 225 20.33 -1.81 23.50
N TRP A 226 21.07 -1.95 22.39
CA TRP A 226 20.47 -2.26 21.09
C TRP A 226 19.86 -3.67 21.03
N GLN A 227 20.50 -4.68 21.64
CA GLN A 227 19.98 -6.05 21.68
C GLN A 227 18.65 -6.10 22.43
N LEU A 228 18.58 -5.43 23.58
CA LEU A 228 17.36 -5.36 24.38
C LEU A 228 16.23 -4.63 23.63
N MET A 229 16.56 -3.56 22.90
CA MET A 229 15.61 -2.85 22.05
C MET A 229 15.01 -3.76 20.96
N PHE A 230 15.83 -4.55 20.25
CA PHE A 230 15.34 -5.51 19.25
C PHE A 230 14.46 -6.60 19.86
N ILE A 231 14.81 -7.13 21.04
CA ILE A 231 14.01 -8.14 21.74
C ILE A 231 12.65 -7.57 22.12
N VAL A 232 12.62 -6.41 22.76
CA VAL A 232 11.37 -5.81 23.25
C VAL A 232 10.46 -5.43 22.10
N LEU A 233 10.99 -4.78 21.06
CA LEU A 233 10.20 -4.43 19.87
C LEU A 233 9.72 -5.68 19.14
N GLY A 234 10.59 -6.67 18.92
CA GLY A 234 10.21 -7.92 18.29
C GLY A 234 9.13 -8.69 19.06
N VAL A 235 9.20 -8.73 20.38
CA VAL A 235 8.17 -9.35 21.24
C VAL A 235 6.85 -8.60 21.15
N ILE A 236 6.86 -7.27 21.22
CA ILE A 236 5.64 -6.45 21.05
C ILE A 236 5.01 -6.75 19.69
N THR A 237 5.83 -6.80 18.64
CA THR A 237 5.33 -7.10 17.29
C THR A 237 4.76 -8.52 17.19
N SER A 238 5.43 -9.52 17.76
CA SER A 238 4.89 -10.88 17.82
C SER A 238 3.56 -10.96 18.58
N LEU A 239 3.42 -10.23 19.70
CA LEU A 239 2.17 -10.16 20.46
C LEU A 239 1.05 -9.50 19.64
N VAL A 240 1.35 -8.45 18.86
CA VAL A 240 0.38 -7.84 17.96
C VAL A 240 0.02 -8.78 16.81
N GLY A 241 0.94 -9.60 16.32
CA GLY A 241 0.65 -10.68 15.36
C GLY A 241 -0.33 -11.71 15.93
N VAL A 242 -0.12 -12.15 17.17
CA VAL A 242 -1.05 -13.04 17.88
C VAL A 242 -2.41 -12.37 18.10
N ALA A 243 -2.43 -11.11 18.52
CA ALA A 243 -3.68 -10.35 18.69
C ALA A 243 -4.43 -10.21 17.35
N THR A 244 -3.71 -9.96 16.26
CA THR A 244 -4.28 -9.88 14.90
C THR A 244 -4.93 -11.20 14.51
N TYR A 245 -4.33 -12.34 14.85
CA TYR A 245 -4.92 -13.66 14.57
C TYR A 245 -6.28 -13.86 15.24
N PHE A 246 -6.46 -13.38 16.48
CA PHE A 246 -7.69 -13.58 17.24
C PHE A 246 -8.75 -12.52 16.98
N ILE A 247 -8.35 -11.26 16.76
CA ILE A 247 -9.29 -10.14 16.66
C ILE A 247 -9.75 -9.92 15.21
N LEU A 248 -8.87 -10.11 14.21
CA LEU A 248 -9.19 -9.79 12.83
C LEU A 248 -9.92 -10.97 12.13
N PRO A 249 -11.18 -10.79 11.70
CA PRO A 249 -11.91 -11.86 10.99
C PRO A 249 -11.43 -11.98 9.54
N ASP A 250 -11.35 -13.21 9.03
CA ASP A 250 -10.98 -13.50 7.63
C ASP A 250 -11.99 -12.92 6.61
N THR A 251 -13.27 -12.88 6.97
CA THR A 251 -14.34 -12.36 6.12
C THR A 251 -15.39 -11.64 6.96
N PRO A 252 -16.11 -10.66 6.39
CA PRO A 252 -17.24 -10.01 7.05
C PRO A 252 -18.29 -11.00 7.59
N MET A 253 -18.50 -12.13 6.89
CA MET A 253 -19.45 -13.17 7.33
C MET A 253 -19.01 -13.91 8.60
N LYS A 254 -17.69 -14.05 8.83
CA LYS A 254 -17.11 -14.70 10.01
C LYS A 254 -16.95 -13.73 11.20
N ALA A 255 -17.34 -12.47 11.04
CA ALA A 255 -17.23 -11.46 12.07
C ALA A 255 -18.15 -11.77 13.25
N LYS A 256 -17.59 -12.13 14.41
CA LYS A 256 -18.36 -12.44 15.63
C LYS A 256 -18.97 -11.20 16.29
N PHE A 257 -18.42 -10.02 16.03
CA PHE A 257 -18.89 -8.76 16.61
C PHE A 257 -20.08 -8.15 15.84
N LEU A 258 -20.46 -8.71 14.68
CA LEU A 258 -21.58 -8.27 13.87
C LEU A 258 -22.78 -9.21 14.01
N THR A 259 -23.97 -8.64 14.12
CA THR A 259 -25.25 -9.38 14.01
C THR A 259 -25.50 -9.81 12.57
N GLU A 260 -26.35 -10.81 12.34
CA GLU A 260 -26.66 -11.30 10.99
C GLU A 260 -27.24 -10.17 10.10
N ALA A 261 -28.14 -9.33 10.63
CA ALA A 261 -28.67 -8.17 9.91
C ALA A 261 -27.57 -7.15 9.53
N GLU A 262 -26.62 -6.87 10.43
CA GLU A 262 -25.47 -6.00 10.15
C GLU A 262 -24.54 -6.60 9.07
N LYS A 263 -24.36 -7.93 9.04
CA LYS A 263 -23.56 -8.61 8.02
C LYS A 263 -24.21 -8.49 6.63
N VAL A 264 -25.52 -8.71 6.54
CA VAL A 264 -26.26 -8.54 5.27
C VAL A 264 -26.17 -7.09 4.78
N ALA A 265 -26.39 -6.12 5.67
CA ALA A 265 -26.29 -4.70 5.34
C ALA A 265 -24.88 -4.30 4.87
N LEU A 266 -23.83 -4.80 5.52
CA LEU A 266 -22.44 -4.58 5.12
C LEU A 266 -22.14 -5.19 3.75
N LEU A 267 -22.56 -6.43 3.49
CA LEU A 267 -22.36 -7.09 2.20
C LEU A 267 -23.07 -6.34 1.06
N LYS A 268 -24.30 -5.87 1.30
CA LYS A 268 -25.05 -5.05 0.33
C LYS A 268 -24.39 -3.69 0.08
N HIS A 269 -23.79 -3.09 1.11
CA HIS A 269 -23.08 -1.82 0.98
C HIS A 269 -21.75 -1.98 0.23
N VAL A 270 -20.99 -3.04 0.53
CA VAL A 270 -19.68 -3.31 -0.10
C VAL A 270 -19.83 -3.89 -1.51
N SER A 271 -20.95 -4.55 -1.85
CA SER A 271 -21.18 -5.11 -3.19
C SER A 271 -21.17 -4.05 -4.30
N VAL A 272 -21.43 -2.78 -3.97
CA VAL A 272 -21.27 -1.62 -4.87
C VAL A 272 -19.85 -1.50 -5.42
N ASN A 273 -18.85 -2.02 -4.72
CA ASN A 273 -17.47 -2.02 -5.21
C ASN A 273 -17.28 -2.84 -6.49
N GLN A 274 -18.21 -3.76 -6.82
CA GLN A 274 -18.13 -4.71 -7.94
C GLN A 274 -16.75 -5.39 -8.00
N THR A 275 -16.15 -5.65 -6.83
CA THR A 275 -14.86 -6.32 -6.70
C THR A 275 -14.95 -7.80 -7.04
N GLY A 276 -16.16 -8.34 -7.14
CA GLY A 276 -16.47 -9.66 -7.70
C GLY A 276 -16.69 -9.59 -9.20
N ILE A 277 -15.65 -9.30 -9.97
CA ILE A 277 -15.40 -9.97 -11.24
C ILE A 277 -13.90 -10.22 -11.25
N GLU A 278 -13.47 -11.30 -10.60
CA GLU A 278 -12.20 -11.92 -10.92
C GLU A 278 -12.24 -12.26 -12.41
N ASN A 279 -11.78 -11.33 -13.25
CA ASN A 279 -11.36 -11.67 -14.58
C ASN A 279 -10.07 -12.45 -14.42
N HIS A 280 -10.18 -13.77 -14.19
CA HIS A 280 -9.04 -14.71 -14.15
C HIS A 280 -8.28 -14.73 -15.49
N HIS A 281 -8.82 -14.11 -16.53
CA HIS A 281 -8.19 -13.98 -17.83
C HIS A 281 -7.16 -12.83 -17.84
N PHE A 282 -5.92 -13.15 -17.48
CA PHE A 282 -4.76 -12.32 -17.79
C PHE A 282 -4.59 -12.21 -19.32
N LYS A 283 -4.82 -11.02 -19.88
CA LYS A 283 -4.53 -10.75 -21.29
C LYS A 283 -3.08 -10.32 -21.44
N LEU A 284 -2.27 -11.15 -22.11
CA LEU A 284 -0.86 -10.85 -22.40
C LEU A 284 -0.69 -9.54 -23.17
N THR A 285 -1.65 -9.18 -24.02
CA THR A 285 -1.68 -7.91 -24.75
C THR A 285 -1.70 -6.70 -23.81
N HIS A 286 -2.47 -6.77 -22.72
CA HIS A 286 -2.52 -5.69 -21.72
C HIS A 286 -1.22 -5.59 -20.91
N ILE A 287 -0.52 -6.71 -20.70
CA ILE A 287 0.79 -6.73 -20.02
C ILE A 287 1.85 -6.07 -20.91
N LEU A 288 1.91 -6.45 -22.18
CA LEU A 288 2.83 -5.83 -23.15
C LEU A 288 2.53 -4.33 -23.30
N GLU A 289 1.26 -3.94 -23.35
CA GLU A 289 0.89 -2.53 -23.39
C GLU A 289 1.33 -1.78 -22.12
N ALA A 290 1.18 -2.39 -20.94
CA ALA A 290 1.64 -1.81 -19.67
C ALA A 290 3.17 -1.60 -19.67
N LEU A 291 3.92 -2.61 -20.13
CA LEU A 291 5.39 -2.57 -20.19
C LEU A 291 5.92 -1.58 -21.23
N MET A 292 5.16 -1.32 -22.30
CA MET A 292 5.52 -0.32 -23.32
C MET A 292 4.97 1.07 -23.00
N ASP A 293 4.28 1.26 -21.88
CA ASP A 293 3.65 2.54 -21.57
C ASP A 293 4.63 3.55 -20.96
N VAL A 294 4.84 4.65 -21.68
CA VAL A 294 5.69 5.77 -21.23
C VAL A 294 5.19 6.33 -19.91
N GLN A 295 3.87 6.39 -19.70
CA GLN A 295 3.27 6.83 -18.45
C GLN A 295 3.75 6.01 -17.25
N ILE A 296 3.76 4.68 -17.39
CA ILE A 296 4.12 3.76 -16.31
C ILE A 296 5.61 3.91 -16.00
N TRP A 297 6.46 4.03 -17.02
CA TRP A 297 7.89 4.27 -16.80
C TRP A 297 8.19 5.61 -16.15
N LEU A 298 7.47 6.68 -16.48
CA LEU A 298 7.59 7.96 -15.79
C LEU A 298 7.17 7.86 -14.31
N MET A 299 6.10 7.11 -14.02
CA MET A 299 5.68 6.82 -12.64
C MET A 299 6.71 5.97 -11.87
N VAL A 300 7.30 4.98 -12.54
CA VAL A 300 8.39 4.14 -12.00
C VAL A 300 9.59 4.99 -11.63
N ILE A 301 10.07 5.83 -12.56
CA ILE A 301 11.20 6.74 -12.34
C ILE A 301 10.89 7.69 -11.18
N LEU A 302 9.71 8.30 -11.18
CA LEU A 302 9.26 9.19 -10.10
C LEU A 302 9.30 8.47 -8.74
N THR A 303 8.78 7.24 -8.68
CA THR A 303 8.75 6.43 -7.46
C THR A 303 10.15 6.07 -6.97
N VAL A 304 11.06 5.68 -7.87
CA VAL A 304 12.45 5.38 -7.51
C VAL A 304 13.13 6.62 -6.92
N LEU A 305 13.05 7.77 -7.60
CA LEU A 305 13.70 9.01 -7.17
C LEU A 305 13.24 9.43 -5.77
N ILE A 306 11.93 9.38 -5.52
CA ILE A 306 11.35 9.69 -4.21
C ILE A 306 11.79 8.66 -3.15
N SER A 307 11.76 7.38 -3.50
CA SER A 307 12.07 6.29 -2.55
C SER A 307 13.55 6.24 -2.15
N VAL A 308 14.47 6.77 -2.97
CA VAL A 308 15.89 6.93 -2.59
C VAL A 308 16.03 7.76 -1.31
N SER A 309 15.32 8.88 -1.24
CA SER A 309 15.36 9.76 -0.05
C SER A 309 14.70 9.11 1.17
N SER A 310 13.63 8.33 0.97
CA SER A 310 13.01 7.51 2.03
C SER A 310 13.98 6.47 2.61
N GLY A 311 14.74 5.78 1.76
CA GLY A 311 15.73 4.78 2.18
C GLY A 311 16.87 5.39 3.01
N VAL A 312 17.26 6.62 2.68
CA VAL A 312 18.23 7.40 3.45
C VAL A 312 17.69 7.72 4.85
N ILE A 313 16.47 8.24 4.95
CA ILE A 313 15.87 8.59 6.25
C ILE A 313 15.76 7.35 7.13
N THR A 314 15.26 6.24 6.58
CA THR A 314 15.03 5.02 7.36
C THR A 314 16.32 4.40 7.92
N SER A 315 17.44 4.52 7.20
CA SER A 315 18.69 3.85 7.58
C SER A 315 19.73 4.73 8.27
N TYR A 316 19.74 6.05 8.00
CA TYR A 316 20.84 6.94 8.42
C TYR A 316 20.41 8.23 9.12
N SER A 317 19.11 8.52 9.28
CA SER A 317 18.68 9.82 9.85
C SER A 317 19.24 10.11 11.25
N SER A 318 19.27 9.14 12.16
CA SER A 318 19.78 9.33 13.53
C SER A 318 21.31 9.41 13.55
N THR A 319 21.98 8.63 12.71
CA THR A 319 23.43 8.73 12.49
C THR A 319 23.80 10.13 12.00
N LEU A 320 23.02 10.68 11.05
CA LEU A 320 23.27 12.00 10.48
C LEU A 320 23.06 13.14 11.49
N ILE A 321 22.04 13.03 12.34
CA ILE A 321 21.84 13.96 13.47
C ILE A 321 23.03 13.91 14.43
N SER A 322 23.58 12.72 14.70
CA SER A 322 24.73 12.59 15.60
C SER A 322 25.99 13.26 15.05
N THR A 323 26.18 13.27 13.72
CA THR A 323 27.27 14.00 13.06
C THR A 323 27.19 15.52 13.29
N PHE A 324 26.01 16.09 13.55
CA PHE A 324 25.86 17.54 13.77
C PHE A 324 26.38 18.01 15.15
N GLY A 325 26.94 17.10 15.95
CA GLY A 325 27.51 17.40 17.27
C GLY A 325 26.52 17.25 18.42
N PHE A 326 25.41 16.54 18.20
CA PHE A 326 24.49 16.11 19.27
C PHE A 326 24.96 14.80 19.88
N SER A 327 24.67 14.58 21.16
CA SER A 327 24.93 13.30 21.79
C SER A 327 24.02 12.21 21.20
N LYS A 328 24.49 10.97 21.27
CA LYS A 328 23.78 9.79 20.74
C LYS A 328 22.33 9.66 21.25
N PRO A 329 22.03 9.86 22.56
CA PRO A 329 20.66 9.76 23.05
C PRO A 329 19.77 10.88 22.53
N HIS A 330 20.30 12.11 22.55
CA HIS A 330 19.56 13.27 22.06
C HIS A 330 19.30 13.19 20.55
N SER A 331 20.20 12.58 19.78
CA SER A 331 20.03 12.39 18.33
C SER A 331 18.83 11.50 17.99
N ALA A 332 18.52 10.50 18.83
CA ALA A 332 17.34 9.66 18.64
C ALA A 332 16.04 10.43 18.93
N LEU A 333 16.00 11.23 20.00
CA LEU A 333 14.86 12.10 20.32
C LEU A 333 14.64 13.17 19.26
N LEU A 334 15.72 13.74 18.75
CA LEU A 334 15.67 14.71 17.67
C LEU A 334 15.17 14.10 16.36
N ASN A 335 14.93 12.78 16.26
CA ASN A 335 14.27 12.18 15.10
C ASN A 335 12.73 12.33 15.16
N MET A 336 12.15 12.47 16.36
CA MET A 336 10.68 12.50 16.56
C MET A 336 9.96 13.61 15.77
N PRO A 337 10.48 14.85 15.67
CA PRO A 337 9.80 15.89 14.89
C PRO A 337 9.64 15.53 13.41
N GLY A 338 10.53 14.71 12.85
CA GLY A 338 10.39 14.18 11.49
C GLY A 338 9.11 13.36 11.32
N GLY A 339 8.71 12.59 12.35
CA GLY A 339 7.46 11.84 12.35
C GLY A 339 6.23 12.74 12.35
N ILE A 340 6.28 13.88 13.07
CA ILE A 340 5.20 14.88 13.06
C ILE A 340 5.06 15.49 11.67
N VAL A 341 6.17 15.85 11.02
CA VAL A 341 6.17 16.37 9.65
C VAL A 341 5.58 15.35 8.68
N SER A 342 5.91 14.07 8.81
CA SER A 342 5.33 12.99 8.01
C SER A 342 3.80 12.90 8.17
N ILE A 343 3.29 12.95 9.42
CA ILE A 343 1.85 12.90 9.70
C ILE A 343 1.13 14.12 9.11
N VAL A 344 1.62 15.32 9.40
CA VAL A 344 1.00 16.57 8.93
C VAL A 344 1.00 16.62 7.41
N SER A 345 2.13 16.28 6.77
CA SER A 345 2.24 16.27 5.31
C SER A 345 1.27 15.25 4.68
N THR A 346 1.18 14.05 5.25
CA THR A 346 0.27 13.00 4.77
C THR A 346 -1.19 13.43 4.85
N LEU A 347 -1.60 14.04 5.97
CA LEU A 347 -2.98 14.51 6.15
C LEU A 347 -3.29 15.68 5.21
N VAL A 348 -2.42 16.70 5.15
CA VAL A 348 -2.61 17.88 4.30
C VAL A 348 -2.75 17.47 2.83
N VAL A 349 -1.89 16.58 2.34
CA VAL A 349 -1.94 16.09 0.97
C VAL A 349 -3.18 15.21 0.73
N GLY A 350 -3.54 14.36 1.69
CA GLY A 350 -4.73 13.52 1.59
C GLY A 350 -6.02 14.33 1.48
N PHE A 351 -6.18 15.38 2.30
CA PHE A 351 -7.29 16.32 2.20
C PHE A 351 -7.20 17.20 0.93
N GLY A 352 -5.98 17.62 0.59
CA GLY A 352 -5.67 18.43 -0.57
C GLY A 352 -6.08 17.80 -1.89
N VAL A 353 -5.66 16.55 -2.13
CA VAL A 353 -5.99 15.79 -3.35
C VAL A 353 -7.50 15.53 -3.47
N ARG A 354 -8.22 15.46 -2.34
CA ARG A 354 -9.68 15.33 -2.35
C ARG A 354 -10.38 16.61 -2.82
N HIS A 355 -9.81 17.78 -2.53
CA HIS A 355 -10.41 19.06 -2.87
C HIS A 355 -9.92 19.62 -4.21
N THR A 356 -8.65 19.42 -4.54
CA THR A 356 -8.04 19.83 -5.80
C THR A 356 -7.54 18.61 -6.57
N SER A 357 -8.08 18.38 -7.77
CA SER A 357 -7.77 17.19 -8.59
C SER A 357 -6.37 17.23 -9.24
N ASN A 358 -5.49 18.18 -8.86
CA ASN A 358 -4.17 18.37 -9.48
C ASN A 358 -3.10 17.56 -8.70
N ARG A 359 -3.01 16.26 -8.96
CA ARG A 359 -2.11 15.35 -8.21
C ARG A 359 -0.63 15.69 -8.40
N TRP A 360 -0.24 16.10 -9.61
CA TRP A 360 1.13 16.53 -9.89
C TRP A 360 1.58 17.70 -9.00
N ALA A 361 0.69 18.67 -8.74
CA ALA A 361 1.00 19.88 -7.97
C ALA A 361 1.26 19.53 -6.50
N TRP A 362 0.51 18.58 -5.94
CA TRP A 362 0.75 18.07 -4.59
C TRP A 362 2.07 17.32 -4.47
N ILE A 363 2.47 16.56 -5.50
CA ILE A 363 3.78 15.90 -5.52
C ILE A 363 4.89 16.95 -5.50
N VAL A 364 4.81 17.97 -6.37
CA VAL A 364 5.79 19.07 -6.39
C VAL A 364 5.81 19.82 -5.05
N ALA A 365 4.65 20.11 -4.47
CA ALA A 365 4.54 20.79 -3.19
C ALA A 365 5.23 20.02 -2.05
N CYS A 366 5.20 18.68 -2.07
CA CYS A 366 5.95 17.86 -1.11
C CYS A 366 7.44 17.74 -1.41
N CYS A 367 7.83 17.77 -2.69
CA CYS A 367 9.24 17.78 -3.07
C CYS A 367 9.95 19.09 -2.69
N VAL A 368 9.25 20.24 -2.67
CA VAL A 368 9.85 21.54 -2.31
C VAL A 368 10.48 21.55 -0.91
N PRO A 369 9.79 21.15 0.18
CA PRO A 369 10.40 20.94 1.49
C PRO A 369 11.59 19.97 1.43
N GLY A 370 11.49 18.87 0.67
CA GLY A 370 12.59 17.92 0.51
C GLY A 370 13.83 18.53 -0.16
N ILE A 371 13.65 19.38 -1.17
CA ILE A 371 14.72 20.12 -1.86
C ILE A 371 15.36 21.11 -0.88
N LEU A 372 14.55 21.92 -0.18
CA LEU A 372 15.06 22.83 0.84
C LEU A 372 15.81 22.08 1.93
N GLY A 373 15.30 20.93 2.35
CA GLY A 373 15.91 20.10 3.37
C GLY A 373 17.26 19.54 2.97
N GLY A 374 17.35 18.94 1.78
CA GLY A 374 18.62 18.47 1.21
C GLY A 374 19.62 19.60 0.99
N GLY A 375 19.14 20.79 0.59
CA GLY A 375 19.95 22.00 0.40
C GLY A 375 20.54 22.51 1.72
N LEU A 376 19.71 22.63 2.76
CA LEU A 376 20.16 23.01 4.10
C LEU A 376 21.20 22.01 4.63
N MET A 377 20.97 20.71 4.46
CA MET A 377 21.90 19.68 4.91
C MET A 377 23.25 19.69 4.17
N SER A 378 23.23 20.09 2.88
CA SER A 378 24.41 20.07 2.00
C SER A 378 25.25 21.34 2.06
N PHE A 379 24.61 22.50 2.21
CA PHE A 379 25.27 23.82 2.03
C PHE A 379 25.26 24.70 3.28
N ALA A 380 24.45 24.40 4.30
CA ALA A 380 24.48 25.20 5.52
C ALA A 380 25.79 25.00 6.29
N PRO A 381 26.33 26.06 6.92
CA PRO A 381 27.50 25.94 7.79
C PRO A 381 27.24 24.95 8.94
N ASN A 382 28.21 24.09 9.23
CA ASN A 382 28.15 23.13 10.36
C ASN A 382 27.96 23.81 11.73
N THR A 383 28.20 25.13 11.82
CA THR A 383 27.92 25.95 13.01
C THR A 383 26.43 26.14 13.27
N ASN A 384 25.58 26.14 12.23
CA ASN A 384 24.14 26.32 12.37
C ASN A 384 23.41 24.98 12.48
N ARG A 385 23.48 24.36 13.67
CA ARG A 385 22.85 23.07 13.96
C ARG A 385 21.32 23.08 13.74
N ALA A 386 20.67 24.23 13.98
CA ALA A 386 19.23 24.37 13.78
C ALA A 386 18.84 24.23 12.30
N ALA A 387 19.63 24.81 11.38
CA ALA A 387 19.41 24.68 9.94
C ALA A 387 19.56 23.23 9.46
N LEU A 388 20.56 22.50 9.97
CA LEU A 388 20.79 21.09 9.62
C LEU A 388 19.66 20.17 10.13
N LEU A 389 19.16 20.42 11.35
CA LEU A 389 18.01 19.70 11.92
C LEU A 389 16.72 19.99 11.15
N ALA A 390 16.45 21.27 10.87
CA ALA A 390 15.30 21.67 10.04
C ALA A 390 15.38 20.97 8.67
N GLY A 391 16.58 20.82 8.12
CA GLY A 391 16.80 20.10 6.88
C GLY A 391 16.30 18.66 6.93
N ILE A 392 16.70 17.89 7.94
CA ILE A 392 16.25 16.49 8.12
C ILE A 392 14.73 16.42 8.30
N TYR A 393 14.12 17.35 9.02
CA TYR A 393 12.67 17.37 9.22
C TYR A 393 11.91 17.63 7.93
N LEU A 394 12.37 18.56 7.11
CA LEU A 394 11.70 18.89 5.85
C LEU A 394 11.77 17.74 4.83
N VAL A 395 12.85 16.94 4.83
CA VAL A 395 12.93 15.74 3.95
C VAL A 395 11.84 14.72 4.28
N ASN A 396 11.35 14.65 5.53
CA ASN A 396 10.28 13.72 5.91
C ASN A 396 8.92 14.04 5.24
N ALA A 397 8.72 15.24 4.69
CA ALA A 397 7.51 15.59 3.94
C ALA A 397 7.27 14.69 2.71
N ILE A 398 8.33 14.01 2.25
CA ILE A 398 8.29 13.08 1.12
C ILE A 398 7.37 11.86 1.35
N VAL A 399 7.10 11.48 2.60
CA VAL A 399 6.29 10.29 2.89
C VAL A 399 4.90 10.38 2.23
N ALA A 400 4.34 11.58 2.11
CA ALA A 400 3.04 11.80 1.51
C ALA A 400 3.00 11.53 -0.01
N THR A 401 4.12 11.69 -0.74
CA THR A 401 4.10 11.60 -2.21
C THR A 401 3.84 10.19 -2.71
N LEU A 402 4.26 9.16 -1.97
CA LEU A 402 4.05 7.76 -2.37
C LEU A 402 2.55 7.43 -2.48
N VAL A 403 1.75 7.92 -1.51
CA VAL A 403 0.29 7.74 -1.53
C VAL A 403 -0.33 8.37 -2.76
N VAL A 404 0.10 9.59 -3.12
CA VAL A 404 -0.42 10.29 -4.30
C VAL A 404 -0.07 9.53 -5.57
N ILE A 405 1.15 9.00 -5.68
CA ILE A 405 1.58 8.22 -6.85
C ILE A 405 0.69 6.99 -7.05
N TYR A 406 0.47 6.19 -6.00
CA TYR A 406 -0.42 5.03 -6.09
C TYR A 406 -1.83 5.41 -6.55
N GLN A 407 -2.40 6.48 -5.98
CA GLN A 407 -3.72 6.98 -6.39
C GLN A 407 -3.73 7.47 -7.84
N TRP A 408 -2.66 8.13 -8.28
CA TRP A 408 -2.55 8.66 -9.63
C TRP A 408 -2.43 7.54 -10.68
N THR A 409 -1.72 6.45 -10.35
CA THR A 409 -1.65 5.25 -11.20
C THR A 409 -3.00 4.57 -11.34
N VAL A 410 -3.72 4.36 -10.24
CA VAL A 410 -5.05 3.72 -10.29
C VAL A 410 -6.04 4.56 -11.09
N ALA A 411 -5.95 5.89 -11.00
CA ALA A 411 -6.80 6.81 -11.76
C ALA A 411 -6.49 6.81 -13.27
N ASN A 412 -5.22 6.65 -13.66
CA ASN A 412 -4.78 6.82 -15.05
C ASN A 412 -4.46 5.52 -15.80
N CYS A 413 -4.57 4.37 -15.16
CA CYS A 413 -4.49 3.07 -15.83
C CYS A 413 -5.90 2.48 -15.94
N ALA A 414 -6.36 2.20 -17.16
CA ALA A 414 -7.61 1.47 -17.39
C ALA A 414 -7.32 0.04 -17.86
N GLY A 415 -8.25 -0.87 -17.61
CA GLY A 415 -8.07 -2.31 -17.80
C GLY A 415 -7.53 -3.02 -16.54
N HIS A 416 -8.22 -4.07 -16.11
CA HIS A 416 -7.91 -4.78 -14.86
C HIS A 416 -6.46 -5.29 -14.82
N THR A 417 -6.04 -6.02 -15.86
CA THR A 417 -4.68 -6.57 -15.97
C THR A 417 -3.62 -5.48 -15.99
N LYS A 418 -3.85 -4.37 -16.72
CA LYS A 418 -2.90 -3.25 -16.81
C LYS A 418 -2.72 -2.54 -15.47
N ARG A 419 -3.80 -2.32 -14.71
CA ARG A 419 -3.75 -1.74 -13.36
C ARG A 419 -2.94 -2.59 -12.38
N VAL A 420 -3.14 -3.90 -12.40
CA VAL A 420 -2.40 -4.84 -11.53
C VAL A 420 -0.91 -4.79 -11.85
N VAL A 421 -0.54 -4.87 -13.13
CA VAL A 421 0.87 -4.80 -13.57
C VAL A 421 1.49 -3.44 -13.22
N ALA A 422 0.80 -2.33 -13.48
CA ALA A 422 1.29 -0.99 -13.16
C ALA A 422 1.51 -0.81 -11.64
N SER A 423 0.59 -1.31 -10.82
CA SER A 423 0.70 -1.24 -9.35
C SER A 423 1.87 -2.08 -8.84
N ALA A 424 2.09 -3.26 -9.42
CA ALA A 424 3.23 -4.13 -9.10
C ALA A 424 4.57 -3.49 -9.49
N LEU A 425 4.66 -2.86 -10.67
CA LEU A 425 5.86 -2.15 -11.11
C LEU A 425 6.22 -0.98 -10.18
N ILE A 426 5.22 -0.23 -9.70
CA ILE A 426 5.43 0.87 -8.77
C ILE A 426 5.86 0.37 -7.40
N ALA A 427 5.24 -0.70 -6.89
CA ALA A 427 5.67 -1.30 -5.64
C ALA A 427 7.10 -1.85 -5.71
N GLY A 428 7.46 -2.50 -6.83
CA GLY A 428 8.84 -2.91 -7.08
C GLY A 428 9.81 -1.73 -7.16
N SER A 429 9.39 -0.61 -7.75
CA SER A 429 10.16 0.63 -7.85
C SER A 429 10.42 1.27 -6.48
N PHE A 430 9.45 1.20 -5.57
CA PHE A 430 9.62 1.63 -4.19
C PHE A 430 10.75 0.84 -3.50
N SER A 431 10.74 -0.49 -3.65
CA SER A 431 11.80 -1.34 -3.10
C SER A 431 13.16 -1.02 -3.72
N ILE A 432 13.25 -0.81 -5.04
CA ILE A 432 14.49 -0.42 -5.73
C ILE A 432 15.05 0.90 -5.18
N GLY A 433 14.22 1.92 -5.01
CA GLY A 433 14.69 3.20 -4.45
C GLY A 433 15.22 3.05 -3.03
N ASN A 434 14.58 2.23 -2.19
CA ASN A 434 15.06 1.95 -0.83
C ASN A 434 16.30 1.03 -0.80
N ILE A 435 16.60 0.27 -1.86
CA ILE A 435 17.88 -0.43 -2.03
C ILE A 435 19.00 0.57 -2.33
N ILE A 436 18.74 1.54 -3.22
CA ILE A 436 19.70 2.57 -3.65
C ILE A 436 20.01 3.55 -2.51
N GLY A 437 19.00 3.97 -1.73
CA GLY A 437 19.12 4.98 -0.67
C GLY A 437 20.31 4.75 0.28
N PRO A 438 20.38 3.63 1.03
CA PRO A 438 21.48 3.33 1.94
C PRO A 438 22.84 3.24 1.23
N GLN A 439 22.87 2.83 -0.04
CA GLN A 439 24.10 2.74 -0.83
C GLN A 439 24.69 4.11 -1.19
N THR A 440 23.90 5.19 -1.07
CA THR A 440 24.44 6.56 -1.22
C THR A 440 25.35 6.95 -0.06
N PHE A 441 25.21 6.33 1.11
CA PHE A 441 26.04 6.54 2.29
C PHE A 441 27.24 5.58 2.25
N GLN A 442 28.31 6.05 1.63
CA GLN A 442 29.56 5.30 1.51
C GLN A 442 30.50 5.60 2.68
N ALA A 443 31.22 4.58 3.16
CA ALA A 443 32.16 4.72 4.27
C ALA A 443 33.29 5.73 3.99
N LYS A 444 33.70 5.89 2.72
CA LYS A 444 34.72 6.86 2.29
C LYS A 444 34.32 8.32 2.50
N ASP A 445 33.01 8.59 2.58
CA ASP A 445 32.46 9.95 2.68
C ASP A 445 32.08 10.31 4.12
N ALA A 446 32.34 9.40 5.08
CA ALA A 446 32.15 9.65 6.50
C ALA A 446 33.17 10.68 7.01
N PRO A 447 32.80 11.56 7.98
CA PRO A 447 31.53 11.63 8.69
C PRO A 447 30.50 12.59 8.08
N GLU A 448 30.90 13.48 7.15
CA GLU A 448 30.02 14.54 6.64
C GLU A 448 28.97 14.05 5.62
N PHE A 449 29.23 12.92 4.94
CA PHE A 449 28.37 12.29 3.93
C PHE A 449 27.83 13.29 2.89
N ARG A 450 28.68 14.22 2.41
CA ARG A 450 28.27 15.26 1.44
C ARG A 450 27.61 14.70 0.18
N PRO A 451 28.16 13.65 -0.49
CA PRO A 451 27.54 13.10 -1.69
C PRO A 451 26.12 12.60 -1.43
N ALA A 452 25.90 11.94 -0.30
CA ALA A 452 24.58 11.40 0.06
C ALA A 452 23.55 12.52 0.28
N LYS A 453 23.94 13.61 0.97
CA LYS A 453 23.09 14.79 1.17
C LYS A 453 22.72 15.47 -0.16
N ILE A 454 23.68 15.58 -1.08
CA ILE A 454 23.45 16.11 -2.42
C ILE A 454 22.54 15.17 -3.23
N ILE A 455 22.67 13.86 -3.09
CA ILE A 455 21.79 12.90 -3.77
C ILE A 455 20.35 13.04 -3.28
N VAL A 456 20.11 13.26 -1.97
CA VAL A 456 18.77 13.56 -1.47
C VAL A 456 18.19 14.80 -2.16
N LEU A 457 18.94 15.91 -2.20
CA LEU A 457 18.54 17.13 -2.92
C LEU A 457 18.22 16.86 -4.40
N SER A 458 19.16 16.24 -5.12
CA SER A 458 19.06 16.00 -6.56
C SER A 458 17.93 15.06 -6.92
N THR A 459 17.68 14.02 -6.11
CA THR A 459 16.58 13.09 -6.35
C THR A 459 15.22 13.73 -6.11
N GLN A 460 15.09 14.62 -5.12
CA GLN A 460 13.86 15.41 -4.93
C GLN A 460 13.61 16.39 -6.08
N ALA A 461 14.65 17.10 -6.52
CA ALA A 461 14.55 18.02 -7.65
C ALA A 461 14.18 17.29 -8.96
N ALA A 462 14.84 16.16 -9.22
CA ALA A 462 14.51 15.30 -10.36
C ALA A 462 13.10 14.74 -10.26
N GLY A 463 12.64 14.32 -9.06
CA GLY A 463 11.28 13.86 -8.84
C GLY A 463 10.23 14.93 -9.16
N ALA A 464 10.45 16.18 -8.70
CA ALA A 464 9.59 17.31 -9.03
C ALA A 464 9.57 17.58 -10.55
N ALA A 465 10.71 17.53 -11.21
CA ALA A 465 10.80 17.70 -12.66
C ALA A 465 10.05 16.60 -13.42
N VAL A 466 10.19 15.34 -13.01
CA VAL A 466 9.48 14.21 -13.61
C VAL A 466 7.96 14.34 -13.40
N ALA A 467 7.50 14.81 -12.24
CA ALA A 467 6.07 15.08 -12.00
C ALA A 467 5.51 16.14 -12.97
N VAL A 468 6.27 17.21 -13.25
CA VAL A 468 5.89 18.24 -14.24
C VAL A 468 5.92 17.68 -15.66
N VAL A 469 6.91 16.88 -16.01
CA VAL A 469 6.97 16.20 -17.33
C VAL A 469 5.77 15.28 -17.50
N LEU A 470 5.37 14.56 -16.46
CA LEU A 470 4.23 13.67 -16.48
C LEU A 470 2.91 14.43 -16.63
N PHE A 471 2.77 15.58 -15.98
CA PHE A 471 1.67 16.52 -16.24
C PHE A 471 1.63 16.96 -17.71
N GLY A 472 2.77 17.40 -18.26
CA GLY A 472 2.88 17.79 -19.67
C GLY A 472 2.53 16.65 -20.63
N TYR A 473 2.94 15.43 -20.31
CA TYR A 473 2.58 14.22 -21.04
C TYR A 473 1.07 13.98 -21.05
N TYR A 474 0.39 14.10 -19.89
CA TYR A 474 -1.06 13.94 -19.82
C TYR A 474 -1.82 15.04 -20.57
N VAL A 475 -1.34 16.29 -20.51
CA VAL A 475 -1.94 17.40 -21.29
C VAL A 475 -1.80 17.12 -22.78
N TRP A 476 -0.63 16.67 -23.22
CA TRP A 476 -0.39 16.30 -24.62
C TRP A 476 -1.26 15.09 -25.04
N ALA A 477 -1.34 14.05 -24.21
CA ALA A 477 -2.12 12.85 -24.48
C ALA A 477 -3.63 13.16 -24.59
N ASN A 478 -4.17 13.96 -23.67
CA ASN A 478 -5.56 14.42 -23.73
C ASN A 478 -5.83 15.27 -24.97
N LYS A 479 -4.96 16.26 -25.29
CA LYS A 479 -5.08 17.07 -26.53
C LYS A 479 -5.01 16.22 -27.80
N ARG A 480 -4.21 15.16 -27.81
CA ARG A 480 -4.12 14.23 -28.95
C ARG A 480 -5.40 13.40 -29.09
N LYS A 481 -6.03 13.01 -27.98
CA LYS A 481 -7.34 12.34 -27.98
C LYS A 481 -8.45 13.29 -28.42
N ASP A 482 -8.48 14.54 -27.94
CA ASP A 482 -9.44 15.57 -28.37
C ASP A 482 -9.44 15.72 -29.91
N LYS A 483 -8.25 15.83 -30.50
CA LYS A 483 -8.10 15.93 -31.95
C LYS A 483 -8.62 14.70 -32.69
N LYS A 484 -8.46 13.50 -32.13
CA LYS A 484 -8.94 12.25 -32.72
C LYS A 484 -10.45 12.07 -32.59
N GLU A 485 -11.03 12.47 -31.47
CA GLU A 485 -12.48 12.46 -31.27
C GLU A 485 -13.18 13.48 -32.16
N ALA A 486 -12.63 14.70 -32.23
CA ALA A 486 -13.11 15.74 -33.16
C ALA A 486 -13.01 15.29 -34.63
N ALA A 487 -11.93 14.60 -35.02
CA ALA A 487 -11.78 14.02 -36.36
C ALA A 487 -12.71 12.82 -36.63
N ALA A 488 -13.19 12.13 -35.60
CA ALA A 488 -14.09 10.99 -35.70
C ALA A 488 -15.58 11.36 -35.63
N GLY A 489 -15.92 12.64 -35.43
CA GLY A 489 -17.31 13.12 -35.33
C GLY A 489 -18.08 12.57 -34.13
N LEU A 490 -17.39 12.08 -33.10
CA LEU A 490 -18.00 11.60 -31.86
C LEU A 490 -18.40 12.81 -31.02
N SER A 491 -19.70 13.01 -30.79
CA SER A 491 -20.21 14.06 -29.90
C SER A 491 -19.79 13.81 -28.44
N GLU A 492 -19.42 14.86 -27.72
CA GLU A 492 -19.16 14.82 -26.27
C GLU A 492 -20.29 14.08 -25.53
N GLY A 493 -19.94 13.06 -24.74
CA GLY A 493 -20.82 12.55 -23.70
C GLY A 493 -21.62 11.27 -23.97
N ARG A 494 -21.29 10.43 -24.96
CA ARG A 494 -21.81 9.04 -24.97
C ARG A 494 -20.82 8.07 -24.37
N ASP A 495 -20.71 8.08 -23.04
CA ASP A 495 -20.31 6.87 -22.31
C ASP A 495 -21.45 5.87 -22.47
N THR A 496 -21.48 5.10 -23.57
CA THR A 496 -22.32 3.90 -23.60
C THR A 496 -21.80 2.98 -22.50
N GLU A 497 -22.62 2.64 -21.52
CA GLU A 497 -22.28 1.73 -20.43
C GLU A 497 -21.54 0.47 -20.95
N ALA A 498 -21.87 0.01 -22.17
CA ALA A 498 -21.19 -1.08 -22.89
C ALA A 498 -19.66 -0.92 -23.07
N ASP A 499 -19.12 0.31 -23.14
CA ASP A 499 -17.67 0.57 -23.21
C ASP A 499 -16.98 0.52 -21.84
N ALA A 500 -17.72 0.74 -20.75
CA ALA A 500 -17.23 0.52 -19.39
C ALA A 500 -17.16 -0.98 -19.04
N TRP A 501 -18.04 -1.79 -19.63
CA TRP A 501 -18.08 -3.25 -19.46
C TRP A 501 -17.08 -4.02 -20.33
N ASN A 502 -16.70 -3.47 -21.49
CA ASN A 502 -15.58 -3.98 -22.26
C ASN A 502 -14.29 -3.55 -21.55
N ASN A 503 -13.60 -4.50 -20.90
CA ASN A 503 -12.31 -4.33 -20.20
C ASN A 503 -11.18 -3.86 -21.16
N LYS A 504 -11.33 -2.67 -21.74
CA LYS A 504 -10.45 -1.97 -22.67
C LYS A 504 -9.40 -1.19 -21.89
N THR A 505 -8.19 -1.11 -22.41
CA THR A 505 -7.12 -0.31 -21.80
C THR A 505 -7.34 1.20 -22.02
N ASP A 506 -6.60 2.04 -21.31
CA ASP A 506 -6.68 3.51 -21.45
C ASP A 506 -6.25 3.98 -22.86
N LYS A 507 -5.51 3.18 -23.62
CA LYS A 507 -5.18 3.48 -25.03
C LYS A 507 -6.24 3.00 -26.01
N GLU A 508 -6.91 1.88 -25.69
CA GLU A 508 -8.01 1.33 -26.48
C GLU A 508 -9.31 2.12 -26.31
N ASN A 509 -9.54 2.64 -25.10
CA ASN A 509 -10.71 3.46 -24.81
C ASN A 509 -10.51 4.89 -25.34
N LYS A 510 -11.30 5.25 -26.36
CA LYS A 510 -11.25 6.56 -27.01
C LYS A 510 -11.78 7.68 -26.10
N THR A 511 -12.82 7.40 -25.30
CA THR A 511 -13.44 8.38 -24.38
C THR A 511 -12.65 8.55 -23.07
N PHE A 512 -11.69 7.67 -22.76
CA PHE A 512 -10.91 7.75 -21.53
C PHE A 512 -10.02 9.00 -21.48
N ARG A 513 -10.16 9.79 -20.41
CA ARG A 513 -9.38 11.01 -20.16
C ARG A 513 -8.42 10.82 -18.99
N TYR A 514 -7.17 11.20 -19.21
CA TYR A 514 -6.16 11.17 -18.16
C TYR A 514 -6.41 12.31 -17.16
N VAL A 515 -6.29 11.98 -15.87
CA VAL A 515 -6.43 12.92 -14.76
C VAL A 515 -5.05 13.47 -14.38
N TYR A 516 -5.01 14.76 -14.07
CA TYR A 516 -3.79 15.50 -13.76
C TYR A 516 -3.30 15.28 -12.32
#